data_AF-A0AAD1W3K3-F1
#
_entry.id   AF-A0AAD1W3K3-F1
#
_cell.length_a   1.000
_cell.length_b   1.000
_cell.length_c   1.000
_cell.angle_alpha   90.00
_cell.angle_beta   90.00
_cell.angle_gamma   90.00
#
_symmetry.space_group_name_H-M   'P 1'
#
loop_
_entity.id
_entity.type
_entity.pdbx_description
1 polymer ?
#
loop_
_entity_poly.entity_id
_entity_poly.type
_entity_poly.pdbx_seq_one_letter_code
_entity_poly.pdbx_strand_id
1 'polypeptide(L)'
;MAPVLVDSLIIKKKDFNTVQISWQVYLHDDSNQSIWKNRIVQKSNLWKYLQSMKDEDYVQLKFNAPCPNFEEENGIVAKAVRTCYRHIDINITQTTEKPITSSWFSAIFCLTGLISNLFALWVLVSASRRTHSRSRSSFLIFLCGLVVTDLMGLLVTGTIVMSYHITRFNWETFDKDCHLCNFFGLSMVFFGQCPLLLGASMAAERFVGINKPFSRSANVSKKRAGGIVVMVWCFAFFLALLPIMGLGKYTLQFPKSWCFLTLLQDSNNKAFGLIFSLTGILSVCLSFVLNTISVITLCRVYHDRESVQRRRDSEVEMMVQLVGIMIIASVCWLPLLIFIVHTVLQQPVEGLKDGEISRETEKFLLIYIRLVTWNQILDPWVYILFRRAVLKRVYPSLTTRPSIVSLYPTLTASFRRKFTQESVIS
;
A
#
# COMPACT_ATOMS: atom_id res chain seq x y z
N MET A 1 39.46 -33.74 -3.57
CA MET A 1 38.94 -33.35 -4.91
C MET A 1 37.92 -32.27 -4.68
N ALA A 2 38.06 -31.12 -5.33
CA ALA A 2 37.07 -30.05 -5.25
C ALA A 2 35.74 -30.52 -5.89
N PRO A 3 34.58 -30.09 -5.38
CA PRO A 3 33.30 -30.46 -5.96
C PRO A 3 33.18 -29.91 -7.39
N VAL A 4 32.92 -30.81 -8.34
CA VAL A 4 32.60 -30.45 -9.74
C VAL A 4 31.12 -30.15 -9.81
N LEU A 5 30.74 -28.89 -10.06
CA LEU A 5 29.36 -28.53 -10.34
C LEU A 5 28.99 -28.90 -11.79
N VAL A 6 27.87 -29.60 -11.96
CA VAL A 6 27.24 -29.83 -13.26
C VAL A 6 26.04 -28.91 -13.40
N ASP A 7 26.18 -27.83 -14.17
CA ASP A 7 25.11 -26.85 -14.40
C ASP A 7 24.09 -27.26 -15.46
N SER A 8 24.43 -28.22 -16.34
CA SER A 8 23.61 -28.54 -17.50
C SER A 8 23.71 -30.01 -17.91
N LEU A 9 22.54 -30.66 -18.05
CA LEU A 9 22.37 -32.04 -18.52
C LEU A 9 21.43 -32.05 -19.74
N ILE A 10 21.89 -32.63 -20.84
CA ILE A 10 21.14 -32.80 -22.09
C ILE A 10 21.00 -34.29 -22.38
N ILE A 11 19.78 -34.76 -22.60
CA ILE A 11 19.48 -36.15 -22.94
C ILE A 11 18.89 -36.19 -24.35
N LYS A 12 19.59 -36.81 -25.31
CA LYS A 12 19.15 -36.98 -26.70
C LYS A 12 18.93 -38.45 -27.03
N LYS A 13 17.80 -38.80 -27.62
CA LYS A 13 17.58 -40.14 -28.20
C LYS A 13 18.58 -40.32 -29.35
N LYS A 14 19.32 -41.43 -29.35
CA LYS A 14 20.27 -41.76 -30.43
C LYS A 14 19.65 -42.77 -31.38
N ASP A 15 19.18 -43.91 -30.85
CA ASP A 15 18.45 -44.94 -31.60
C ASP A 15 17.22 -45.44 -30.81
N PHE A 16 16.54 -46.49 -31.29
CA PHE A 16 15.37 -47.06 -30.61
C PHE A 16 15.65 -47.45 -29.15
N ASN A 17 16.82 -48.03 -28.87
CA ASN A 17 17.18 -48.60 -27.57
C ASN A 17 18.22 -47.79 -26.79
N THR A 18 18.77 -46.72 -27.36
CA THR A 18 19.92 -45.99 -26.80
C THR A 18 19.64 -44.49 -26.69
N VAL A 19 20.25 -43.88 -25.67
CA VAL A 19 20.14 -42.46 -25.37
C VAL A 19 21.54 -41.92 -25.12
N GLN A 20 21.85 -40.77 -25.71
CA GLN A 20 23.07 -40.03 -25.46
C GLN A 20 22.81 -38.97 -24.40
N ILE A 21 23.56 -39.06 -23.32
CA ILE A 21 23.58 -38.10 -22.21
C ILE A 21 24.81 -37.21 -22.41
N SER A 22 24.62 -35.91 -22.40
CA SER A 22 25.67 -34.90 -22.53
C SER A 22 25.60 -33.98 -21.32
N TRP A 23 26.69 -33.76 -20.61
CA TRP A 23 26.72 -32.89 -19.43
C TRP A 23 27.97 -32.03 -19.43
N GLN A 24 27.86 -30.86 -18.81
CA GLN A 24 28.92 -29.87 -18.75
C GLN A 24 29.65 -29.99 -17.41
N VAL A 25 30.99 -30.05 -17.46
CA VAL A 25 31.86 -30.13 -16.29
C VAL A 25 32.76 -28.89 -16.26
N TYR A 26 32.74 -28.15 -15.15
CA TYR A 26 33.67 -27.05 -14.91
C TYR A 26 34.94 -27.55 -14.22
N LEU A 27 36.09 -27.18 -14.77
CA LEU A 27 37.37 -27.40 -14.11
C LEU A 27 37.64 -26.20 -13.20
N HIS A 28 37.91 -26.49 -11.93
CA HIS A 28 38.20 -25.50 -10.90
C HIS A 28 39.66 -25.05 -11.02
N ASP A 29 40.00 -24.39 -12.13
CA ASP A 29 41.28 -23.72 -12.34
C ASP A 29 41.00 -22.42 -13.10
N ASP A 30 41.75 -21.35 -12.83
CA ASP A 30 41.47 -19.91 -13.05
C ASP A 30 41.12 -19.44 -14.50
N SER A 31 40.78 -20.34 -15.41
CA SER A 31 40.49 -20.11 -16.82
C SER A 31 39.03 -20.27 -17.24
N ASN A 32 38.08 -20.53 -16.33
CA ASN A 32 36.64 -20.60 -16.63
C ASN A 32 36.30 -21.49 -17.85
N GLN A 33 37.06 -22.58 -18.04
CA GLN A 33 36.85 -23.52 -19.14
C GLN A 33 35.88 -24.63 -18.72
N SER A 34 34.84 -24.84 -19.53
CA SER A 34 33.88 -25.92 -19.36
C SER A 34 34.04 -26.98 -20.46
N ILE A 35 34.02 -28.25 -20.08
CA ILE A 35 34.14 -29.37 -21.02
C ILE A 35 32.82 -30.14 -21.08
N TRP A 36 32.34 -30.39 -22.30
CA TRP A 36 31.20 -31.26 -22.53
C TRP A 36 31.64 -32.73 -22.51
N LYS A 37 31.05 -33.51 -21.61
CA LYS A 37 31.19 -34.97 -21.58
C LYS A 37 29.93 -35.62 -22.13
N ASN A 38 30.11 -36.66 -22.92
CA ASN A 38 29.02 -37.41 -23.54
C ASN A 38 29.12 -38.89 -23.19
N ARG A 39 28.00 -39.56 -22.94
CA ARG A 39 27.91 -41.01 -22.78
C ARG A 39 26.63 -41.56 -23.39
N ILE A 40 26.71 -42.73 -23.99
CA ILE A 40 25.57 -43.45 -24.55
C ILE A 40 25.16 -44.55 -23.57
N VAL A 41 23.88 -44.60 -23.22
CA VAL A 41 23.31 -45.56 -22.27
C VAL A 41 22.08 -46.21 -22.89
N GLN A 42 21.84 -47.50 -22.61
CA GLN A 42 20.58 -48.14 -23.00
C GLN A 42 19.41 -47.53 -22.21
N LYS A 43 18.26 -47.35 -22.86
CA LYS A 43 17.06 -46.78 -22.23
C LYS A 43 16.65 -47.49 -20.94
N SER A 44 16.75 -48.82 -20.92
CA SER A 44 16.45 -49.67 -19.75
C SER A 44 17.34 -49.37 -18.54
N ASN A 45 18.56 -48.89 -18.76
CA ASN A 45 19.55 -48.63 -17.73
C ASN A 45 19.72 -47.14 -17.42
N LEU A 46 18.95 -46.26 -18.08
CA LEU A 46 19.05 -44.80 -17.92
C LEU A 46 18.82 -44.37 -16.46
N TRP A 47 17.82 -44.93 -15.80
CA TRP A 47 17.47 -44.58 -14.42
C TRP A 47 18.56 -45.00 -13.43
N LYS A 48 19.10 -46.23 -13.57
CA LYS A 48 20.24 -46.70 -12.76
C LYS A 48 21.47 -45.82 -12.95
N TYR A 49 21.71 -45.35 -14.17
CA TYR A 49 22.83 -44.47 -14.47
C TYR A 49 22.66 -43.06 -13.88
N LEU A 50 21.47 -42.46 -14.02
CA LEU A 50 21.15 -41.17 -13.40
C LEU A 50 21.25 -41.21 -11.87
N GLN A 51 20.88 -42.35 -11.28
CA GLN A 51 20.97 -42.56 -9.84
C GLN A 51 22.42 -42.75 -9.36
N SER A 52 23.24 -43.46 -10.14
CA SER A 52 24.69 -43.53 -9.89
C SER A 52 25.38 -42.16 -10.00
N MET A 53 24.88 -41.23 -10.82
CA MET A 53 25.40 -39.85 -10.87
C MET A 53 24.96 -38.98 -9.68
N LYS A 54 23.97 -39.42 -8.90
CA LYS A 54 23.51 -38.76 -7.68
C LYS A 54 24.35 -39.17 -6.46
N ASP A 55 24.87 -40.40 -6.44
CA ASP A 55 25.63 -40.95 -5.31
C ASP A 55 27.13 -40.61 -5.35
N GLU A 56 27.66 -40.16 -6.49
CA GLU A 56 28.90 -39.37 -6.47
C GLU A 56 28.51 -37.90 -6.30
N ASP A 57 29.12 -37.19 -5.35
CA ASP A 57 28.82 -35.82 -4.85
C ASP A 57 28.85 -34.66 -5.90
N TYR A 58 28.56 -34.94 -7.18
CA TYR A 58 28.82 -34.08 -8.32
C TYR A 58 27.57 -33.50 -8.99
N VAL A 59 26.34 -33.94 -8.67
CA VAL A 59 25.15 -33.47 -9.42
C VAL A 59 23.85 -33.35 -8.60
N GLN A 60 23.35 -32.13 -8.40
CA GLN A 60 21.97 -31.85 -7.94
C GLN A 60 20.98 -31.91 -9.12
N LEU A 61 20.58 -33.11 -9.55
CA LEU A 61 19.51 -33.29 -10.54
C LEU A 61 18.14 -33.44 -9.86
N LYS A 62 17.30 -32.39 -9.93
CA LYS A 62 15.87 -32.48 -9.58
C LYS A 62 15.08 -33.03 -10.77
N PHE A 63 14.67 -34.30 -10.69
CA PHE A 63 13.69 -34.89 -11.61
C PHE A 63 12.28 -34.75 -11.01
N ASN A 64 11.47 -33.85 -11.57
CA ASN A 64 10.02 -33.80 -11.33
C ASN A 64 9.29 -33.93 -12.67
N ALA A 65 9.10 -35.17 -13.15
CA ALA A 65 8.09 -35.49 -14.15
C ALA A 65 7.84 -37.02 -14.17
N PRO A 66 6.58 -37.51 -14.16
CA PRO A 66 6.28 -38.84 -14.66
C PRO A 66 6.51 -38.86 -16.19
N CYS A 67 6.94 -40.01 -16.72
CA CYS A 67 7.27 -40.20 -18.14
C CYS A 67 6.30 -39.47 -19.09
N PRO A 68 6.78 -38.56 -19.96
CA PRO A 68 6.00 -38.13 -21.10
C PRO A 68 6.09 -39.20 -22.19
N ASN A 69 4.93 -39.53 -22.77
CA ASN A 69 4.86 -40.22 -24.04
C ASN A 69 5.64 -39.39 -25.08
N PHE A 70 6.54 -40.08 -25.78
CA PHE A 70 7.40 -39.53 -26.82
C PHE A 70 6.57 -39.12 -28.03
N GLU A 71 6.47 -37.83 -28.29
CA GLU A 71 6.36 -37.26 -29.64
C GLU A 71 7.27 -36.03 -29.72
N GLU A 72 8.09 -36.00 -30.77
CA GLU A 72 9.01 -34.92 -31.19
C GLU A 72 8.25 -33.58 -31.26
N GLU A 73 8.80 -32.41 -30.95
CA GLU A 73 10.00 -31.78 -31.50
C GLU A 73 10.25 -30.47 -30.70
N ASN A 74 11.51 -30.01 -30.68
CA ASN A 74 12.01 -28.72 -30.15
C ASN A 74 12.36 -28.65 -28.65
N GLY A 75 13.65 -28.38 -28.42
CA GLY A 75 14.31 -28.46 -27.13
C GLY A 75 13.85 -27.43 -26.10
N ILE A 76 13.63 -27.92 -24.88
CA ILE A 76 13.38 -27.10 -23.71
C ILE A 76 14.74 -26.65 -23.15
N VAL A 77 15.18 -25.48 -23.58
CA VAL A 77 16.15 -24.69 -22.81
C VAL A 77 15.41 -24.19 -21.58
N ALA A 78 15.71 -24.75 -20.40
CA ALA A 78 15.20 -24.26 -19.13
C ALA A 78 15.87 -22.90 -18.82
N LYS A 79 15.41 -21.85 -19.49
CA LYS A 79 15.68 -20.47 -19.10
C LYS A 79 14.92 -20.25 -17.79
N ALA A 80 15.61 -19.96 -16.69
CA ALA A 80 14.98 -19.62 -15.43
C ALA A 80 14.04 -18.42 -15.64
N VAL A 81 12.75 -18.70 -15.86
CA VAL A 81 11.70 -17.70 -15.97
C VAL A 81 11.61 -17.03 -14.60
N ARG A 82 11.81 -15.71 -14.54
CA ARG A 82 11.60 -14.90 -13.34
C ARG A 82 10.10 -14.90 -13.04
N THR A 83 9.59 -15.95 -12.41
CA THR A 83 8.18 -16.05 -12.05
C THR A 83 7.88 -15.21 -10.82
N CYS A 84 6.84 -14.38 -10.91
CA CYS A 84 6.22 -13.65 -9.79
C CYS A 84 5.29 -14.56 -8.95
N TYR A 85 5.16 -15.82 -9.36
CA TYR A 85 4.45 -16.86 -8.65
C TYR A 85 5.41 -17.53 -7.67
N ARG A 86 5.03 -17.58 -6.40
CA ARG A 86 5.75 -18.38 -5.42
C ARG A 86 5.55 -19.86 -5.78
N HIS A 87 6.64 -20.61 -5.92
CA HIS A 87 6.56 -22.06 -6.14
C HIS A 87 5.92 -22.69 -4.90
N ILE A 88 4.76 -23.30 -5.07
CA ILE A 88 4.13 -24.15 -4.06
C ILE A 88 4.34 -25.58 -4.58
N ASP A 89 5.13 -26.39 -3.86
CA ASP A 89 5.16 -27.83 -4.11
C ASP A 89 3.75 -28.37 -3.80
N ILE A 90 2.99 -28.71 -4.84
CA ILE A 90 1.63 -29.24 -4.71
C ILE A 90 1.72 -30.66 -4.18
N ASN A 91 1.67 -30.83 -2.86
CA ASN A 91 1.18 -32.09 -2.31
C ASN A 91 -0.32 -32.13 -2.57
N ILE A 92 -0.75 -33.03 -3.47
CA ILE A 92 -2.15 -33.24 -3.83
C ILE A 92 -2.86 -33.88 -2.63
N THR A 93 -3.33 -33.04 -1.72
CA THR A 93 -4.52 -33.28 -0.93
C THR A 93 -5.40 -32.06 -1.13
N GLN A 94 -6.24 -32.12 -2.17
CA GLN A 94 -7.40 -31.24 -2.28
C GLN A 94 -8.35 -31.54 -1.12
N THR A 95 -8.06 -30.98 0.06
CA THR A 95 -9.15 -30.63 0.96
C THR A 95 -9.91 -29.50 0.28
N THR A 96 -11.19 -29.76 0.01
CA THR A 96 -12.20 -28.81 -0.42
C THR A 96 -12.35 -27.73 0.66
N GLU A 97 -11.37 -26.84 0.77
CA GLU A 97 -11.44 -25.67 1.63
C GLU A 97 -12.47 -24.71 1.03
N LYS A 98 -13.62 -24.59 1.70
CA LYS A 98 -14.63 -23.58 1.42
C LYS A 98 -13.93 -22.22 1.24
N PRO A 99 -14.20 -21.45 0.17
CA PRO A 99 -13.58 -20.16 0.00
C PRO A 99 -14.02 -19.24 1.16
N ILE A 100 -13.09 -18.96 2.08
CA ILE A 100 -13.23 -17.93 3.13
C ILE A 100 -13.37 -16.52 2.50
N THR A 101 -13.34 -16.43 1.16
CA THR A 101 -13.45 -15.21 0.39
C THR A 101 -14.66 -15.29 -0.54
N SER A 102 -15.78 -14.71 -0.09
CA SER A 102 -16.93 -14.51 -0.97
C SER A 102 -16.55 -13.46 -2.01
N SER A 103 -16.64 -13.78 -3.31
CA SER A 103 -16.47 -12.81 -4.40
C SER A 103 -17.37 -11.57 -4.23
N TRP A 104 -18.54 -11.76 -3.61
CA TRP A 104 -19.48 -10.69 -3.29
C TRP A 104 -18.95 -9.70 -2.26
N PHE A 105 -18.10 -10.14 -1.32
CA PHE A 105 -17.50 -9.26 -0.33
C PHE A 105 -16.58 -8.24 -1.01
N SER A 106 -15.66 -8.69 -1.87
CA SER A 106 -14.77 -7.80 -2.62
C SER A 106 -15.55 -6.80 -3.50
N ALA A 107 -16.63 -7.25 -4.14
CA ALA A 107 -17.49 -6.43 -4.98
C ALA A 107 -18.22 -5.34 -4.21
N ILE A 108 -18.88 -5.70 -3.09
CA ILE A 108 -19.62 -4.76 -2.25
C ILE A 108 -18.68 -3.73 -1.64
N PHE A 109 -17.49 -4.14 -1.19
CA PHE A 109 -16.50 -3.23 -0.63
C PHE A 109 -15.97 -2.24 -1.67
N CYS A 110 -15.60 -2.72 -2.86
CA CYS A 110 -15.14 -1.87 -3.95
C CYS A 110 -16.23 -0.86 -4.35
N LEU A 111 -17.47 -1.32 -4.54
CA LEU A 111 -18.58 -0.45 -4.94
C LEU A 111 -18.89 0.61 -3.87
N THR A 112 -18.94 0.20 -2.60
CA THR A 112 -19.18 1.10 -1.47
C THR A 112 -18.09 2.16 -1.36
N GLY A 113 -16.82 1.77 -1.51
CA GLY A 113 -15.68 2.68 -1.50
C GLY A 113 -15.72 3.67 -2.65
N LEU A 114 -16.01 3.22 -3.88
CA LEU A 114 -16.12 4.08 -5.06
C LEU A 114 -17.25 5.10 -4.91
N ILE A 115 -18.46 4.67 -4.50
CA ILE A 115 -19.60 5.57 -4.29
C ILE A 115 -19.28 6.61 -3.20
N SER A 116 -18.68 6.18 -2.09
CA SER A 116 -18.32 7.07 -0.97
C SER A 116 -17.32 8.14 -1.40
N ASN A 117 -16.27 7.76 -2.14
CA ASN A 117 -15.25 8.69 -2.62
C ASN A 117 -15.78 9.63 -3.72
N LEU A 118 -16.63 9.14 -4.65
CA LEU A 118 -17.28 9.99 -5.64
C LEU A 118 -18.17 11.05 -4.99
N PHE A 119 -18.96 10.65 -4.00
CA PHE A 119 -19.79 11.57 -3.23
C PHE A 119 -18.96 12.60 -2.48
N ALA A 120 -17.89 12.18 -1.80
CA ALA A 120 -16.97 13.10 -1.13
C ALA A 120 -16.32 14.08 -2.11
N LEU A 121 -15.84 13.61 -3.26
CA LEU A 121 -15.24 14.45 -4.30
C LEU A 121 -16.23 15.51 -4.79
N TRP A 122 -17.48 15.14 -5.06
CA TRP A 122 -18.53 16.08 -5.45
C TRP A 122 -18.76 17.16 -4.38
N VAL A 123 -18.91 16.76 -3.11
CA VAL A 123 -19.06 17.69 -1.99
C VAL A 123 -17.85 18.62 -1.86
N LEU A 124 -16.64 18.10 -2.03
CA LEU A 124 -15.38 18.84 -1.90
C LEU A 124 -15.18 19.84 -3.02
N VAL A 125 -15.44 19.46 -4.27
CA VAL A 125 -15.36 20.38 -5.41
C VAL A 125 -16.37 21.51 -5.24
N SER A 126 -17.59 21.19 -4.82
CA SER A 126 -18.62 22.18 -4.51
C SER A 126 -18.19 23.12 -3.37
N ALA A 127 -17.59 22.59 -2.30
CA ALA A 127 -17.10 23.37 -1.18
C ALA A 127 -15.88 24.24 -1.54
N SER A 128 -14.97 23.73 -2.37
CA SER A 128 -13.77 24.41 -2.84
C SER A 128 -14.13 25.64 -3.68
N ARG A 129 -15.14 25.53 -4.55
CA ARG A 129 -15.65 26.65 -5.35
C ARG A 129 -16.27 27.77 -4.50
N ARG A 130 -16.84 27.43 -3.34
CA ARG A 130 -17.52 28.39 -2.45
C ARG A 130 -16.61 28.96 -1.34
N THR A 131 -15.38 28.48 -1.20
CA THR A 131 -14.51 28.91 -0.10
C THR A 131 -13.56 30.04 -0.49
N HIS A 132 -13.60 31.12 0.29
CA HIS A 132 -12.67 32.25 0.16
C HIS A 132 -11.59 32.27 1.26
N SER A 133 -11.67 31.36 2.25
CA SER A 133 -10.71 31.33 3.37
C SER A 133 -9.40 30.61 2.98
N ARG A 134 -8.26 31.24 3.28
CA ARG A 134 -6.90 30.76 2.96
C ARG A 134 -6.62 29.36 3.54
N SER A 135 -6.77 29.19 4.85
CA SER A 135 -6.48 27.93 5.57
C SER A 135 -7.41 26.80 5.16
N ARG A 136 -8.67 27.13 4.83
CA ARG A 136 -9.64 26.15 4.34
C ARG A 136 -9.31 25.70 2.92
N SER A 137 -8.83 26.59 2.06
CA SER A 137 -8.50 26.26 0.68
C SER A 137 -7.28 25.34 0.54
N SER A 138 -6.20 25.53 1.31
CA SER A 138 -5.03 24.62 1.24
C SER A 138 -5.40 23.20 1.65
N PHE A 139 -6.16 23.05 2.74
CA PHE A 139 -6.58 21.76 3.25
C PHE A 139 -7.57 21.04 2.35
N LEU A 140 -8.50 21.77 1.73
CA LEU A 140 -9.37 21.18 0.72
C LEU A 140 -8.58 20.67 -0.49
N ILE A 141 -7.44 21.27 -0.83
CA ILE A 141 -6.56 20.75 -1.91
C ILE A 141 -5.94 19.42 -1.50
N PHE A 142 -5.38 19.31 -0.30
CA PHE A 142 -4.84 18.05 0.19
C PHE A 142 -5.92 16.97 0.31
N LEU A 143 -7.09 17.31 0.85
CA LEU A 143 -8.17 16.38 1.04
C LEU A 143 -8.83 15.96 -0.29
N CYS A 144 -8.87 16.87 -1.28
CA CYS A 144 -9.21 16.53 -2.66
C CYS A 144 -8.16 15.59 -3.27
N GLY A 145 -6.88 15.84 -3.06
CA GLY A 145 -5.80 14.94 -3.48
C GLY A 145 -5.91 13.55 -2.85
N LEU A 146 -6.25 13.47 -1.57
CA LEU A 146 -6.50 12.22 -0.84
C LEU A 146 -7.67 11.45 -1.46
N VAL A 147 -8.84 12.07 -1.59
CA VAL A 147 -10.03 11.43 -2.17
C VAL A 147 -9.80 11.00 -3.62
N VAL A 148 -9.07 11.78 -4.42
CA VAL A 148 -8.69 11.39 -5.78
C VAL A 148 -7.76 10.17 -5.76
N THR A 149 -6.79 10.15 -4.86
CA THR A 149 -5.87 9.01 -4.68
C THR A 149 -6.64 7.75 -4.29
N ASP A 150 -7.55 7.84 -3.32
CA ASP A 150 -8.35 6.71 -2.85
C ASP A 150 -9.30 6.19 -3.95
N LEU A 151 -9.96 7.11 -4.68
CA LEU A 151 -10.82 6.76 -5.80
C LEU A 151 -10.06 6.01 -6.89
N MET A 152 -8.90 6.54 -7.30
CA MET A 152 -8.07 5.90 -8.32
C MET A 152 -7.51 4.57 -7.83
N GLY A 153 -7.11 4.48 -6.56
CA GLY A 153 -6.63 3.24 -5.96
C GLY A 153 -7.68 2.15 -5.94
N LEU A 154 -8.88 2.46 -5.46
CA LEU A 154 -10.02 1.53 -5.46
C LEU A 154 -10.44 1.15 -6.89
N LEU A 155 -10.42 2.08 -7.83
CA LEU A 155 -10.75 1.80 -9.23
C LEU A 155 -9.73 0.86 -9.88
N VAL A 156 -8.45 1.17 -9.79
CA VAL A 156 -7.38 0.38 -10.43
C VAL A 156 -7.25 -0.99 -9.79
N THR A 157 -7.15 -1.06 -8.46
CA THR A 157 -6.99 -2.35 -7.76
C THR A 157 -8.29 -3.15 -7.78
N GLY A 158 -9.44 -2.50 -7.60
CA GLY A 158 -10.75 -3.12 -7.60
C GLY A 158 -11.12 -3.71 -8.95
N THR A 159 -10.84 -3.03 -10.07
CA THR A 159 -11.13 -3.57 -11.41
C THR A 159 -10.38 -4.87 -11.69
N ILE A 160 -9.09 -4.97 -11.30
CA ILE A 160 -8.31 -6.18 -11.50
C ILE A 160 -8.79 -7.32 -10.57
N VAL A 161 -9.02 -7.02 -9.28
CA VAL A 161 -9.56 -7.99 -8.32
C VAL A 161 -10.92 -8.52 -8.78
N MET A 162 -11.80 -7.64 -9.25
CA MET A 162 -13.12 -8.01 -9.74
C MET A 162 -13.04 -8.86 -11.01
N SER A 163 -12.17 -8.50 -11.95
CA SER A 163 -11.95 -9.28 -13.16
C SER A 163 -11.51 -10.70 -12.81
N TYR A 164 -10.60 -10.86 -11.85
CA TYR A 164 -10.19 -12.17 -11.33
C TYR A 164 -11.35 -12.94 -10.69
N HIS A 165 -12.17 -12.30 -9.86
CA HIS A 165 -13.30 -12.97 -9.19
C HIS A 165 -14.42 -13.41 -10.14
N ILE A 166 -14.61 -12.70 -11.25
CA ILE A 166 -15.63 -13.00 -12.27
C ILE A 166 -15.15 -14.09 -13.23
N THR A 167 -13.96 -13.92 -13.80
CA THR A 167 -13.44 -14.79 -14.87
C THR A 167 -12.69 -16.00 -14.34
N ARG A 168 -12.18 -15.94 -13.10
CA ARG A 168 -11.36 -16.99 -12.47
C ARG A 168 -10.17 -17.42 -13.34
N PHE A 169 -9.58 -16.47 -14.08
CA PHE A 169 -8.42 -16.77 -14.93
C PHE A 169 -7.25 -17.31 -14.08
N ASN A 170 -6.49 -18.24 -14.65
CA ASN A 170 -5.25 -18.69 -14.04
C ASN A 170 -4.15 -17.66 -14.33
N TRP A 171 -3.57 -17.07 -13.29
CA TRP A 171 -2.50 -16.09 -13.44
C TRP A 171 -1.31 -16.63 -14.22
N GLU A 172 -0.91 -17.88 -13.98
CA GLU A 172 0.28 -18.49 -14.59
C GLU A 172 0.17 -18.60 -16.11
N THR A 173 -1.04 -18.74 -16.65
CA THR A 173 -1.28 -18.79 -18.09
C THR A 173 -1.56 -17.41 -18.69
N PHE A 174 -2.20 -16.52 -17.92
CA PHE A 174 -2.63 -15.20 -18.37
C PHE A 174 -1.52 -14.15 -18.34
N ASP A 175 -0.63 -14.18 -17.36
CA ASP A 175 0.42 -13.17 -17.12
C ASP A 175 1.82 -13.82 -16.99
N LYS A 176 2.24 -14.55 -18.04
CA LYS A 176 3.51 -15.31 -18.07
C LYS A 176 4.75 -14.44 -17.76
N ASP A 177 4.75 -13.20 -18.23
CA ASP A 177 5.84 -12.24 -18.05
C ASP A 177 5.68 -11.36 -16.80
N CYS A 178 4.65 -11.61 -15.98
CA CYS A 178 4.39 -10.92 -14.72
C CYS A 178 4.16 -9.40 -14.84
N HIS A 179 3.74 -8.92 -16.01
CA HIS A 179 3.48 -7.51 -16.24
C HIS A 179 2.29 -7.00 -15.45
N LEU A 180 1.18 -7.76 -15.45
CA LEU A 180 -0.02 -7.37 -14.71
C LEU A 180 0.21 -7.43 -13.21
N CYS A 181 0.90 -8.47 -12.71
CA CYS A 181 1.21 -8.59 -11.29
C CYS A 181 2.14 -7.47 -10.81
N ASN A 182 3.16 -7.12 -11.59
CA ASN A 182 4.04 -5.98 -11.28
C ASN A 182 3.28 -4.66 -11.30
N PHE A 183 2.40 -4.43 -12.28
CA PHE A 183 1.55 -3.24 -12.34
C PHE A 183 0.61 -3.14 -11.13
N PHE A 184 -0.03 -4.26 -10.75
CA PHE A 184 -0.89 -4.33 -9.57
C PHE A 184 -0.11 -4.04 -8.29
N GLY A 185 1.05 -4.70 -8.10
CA GLY A 185 1.91 -4.51 -6.93
C GLY A 185 2.41 -3.08 -6.80
N LEU A 186 2.84 -2.46 -7.92
CA LEU A 186 3.20 -1.05 -7.98
C LEU A 186 2.03 -0.16 -7.59
N SER A 187 0.84 -0.43 -8.15
CA SER A 187 -0.38 0.33 -7.83
C SER A 187 -0.72 0.25 -6.34
N MET A 188 -0.66 -0.95 -5.75
CA MET A 188 -0.91 -1.14 -4.31
C MET A 188 0.06 -0.36 -3.43
N VAL A 189 1.35 -0.36 -3.76
CA VAL A 189 2.35 0.40 -2.99
C VAL A 189 2.14 1.90 -3.17
N PHE A 190 1.90 2.36 -4.39
CA PHE A 190 1.67 3.78 -4.70
C PHE A 190 0.42 4.32 -3.99
N PHE A 191 -0.73 3.68 -4.18
CA PHE A 191 -1.99 4.08 -3.54
C PHE A 191 -2.02 3.79 -2.04
N GLY A 192 -1.09 2.98 -1.54
CA GLY A 192 -0.92 2.79 -0.11
C GLY A 192 -0.06 3.86 0.57
N GLN A 193 1.04 4.27 -0.05
CA GLN A 193 1.95 5.29 0.49
C GLN A 193 1.38 6.70 0.34
N CYS A 194 0.65 6.98 -0.75
CA CYS A 194 0.09 8.31 -1.00
C CYS A 194 -0.81 8.83 0.14
N PRO A 195 -1.82 8.09 0.63
CA PRO A 195 -2.68 8.54 1.74
C PRO A 195 -1.91 8.83 3.01
N LEU A 196 -0.91 8.01 3.35
CA LEU A 196 -0.07 8.20 4.52
C LEU A 196 0.73 9.50 4.43
N LEU A 197 1.42 9.72 3.31
CA LEU A 197 2.26 10.90 3.07
C LEU A 197 1.44 12.19 2.93
N LEU A 198 0.27 12.11 2.29
CA LEU A 198 -0.70 13.20 2.25
C LEU A 198 -1.21 13.52 3.66
N GLY A 199 -1.48 12.50 4.47
CA GLY A 199 -1.82 12.62 5.90
C GLY A 199 -0.80 13.43 6.70
N ALA A 200 0.48 13.08 6.60
CA ALA A 200 1.55 13.82 7.27
C ALA A 200 1.70 15.25 6.71
N SER A 201 1.59 15.42 5.39
CA SER A 201 1.65 16.73 4.75
C SER A 201 0.50 17.65 5.19
N MET A 202 -0.70 17.09 5.38
CA MET A 202 -1.86 17.80 5.94
C MET A 202 -1.59 18.26 7.38
N ALA A 203 -1.04 17.38 8.23
CA ALA A 203 -0.68 17.72 9.60
C ALA A 203 0.39 18.82 9.65
N ALA A 204 1.39 18.75 8.77
CA ALA A 204 2.44 19.77 8.66
C ALA A 204 1.91 21.12 8.18
N GLU A 205 1.02 21.14 7.17
CA GLU A 205 0.37 22.37 6.72
C GLU A 205 -0.36 23.07 7.85
N ARG A 206 -1.05 22.28 8.68
CA ARG A 206 -1.87 22.74 9.80
C ARG A 206 -1.03 23.30 10.94
N PHE A 207 -0.01 22.55 11.34
CA PHE A 207 0.97 23.00 12.32
C PHE A 207 1.60 24.34 11.92
N VAL A 208 2.02 24.47 10.66
CA VAL A 208 2.61 25.71 10.14
C VAL A 208 1.57 26.84 10.06
N GLY A 209 0.33 26.52 9.70
CA GLY A 209 -0.77 27.48 9.60
C GLY A 209 -1.15 28.08 10.95
N ILE A 210 -1.16 27.27 12.02
CA ILE A 210 -1.50 27.69 13.38
C ILE A 210 -0.33 28.47 14.02
N ASN A 211 0.91 27.97 13.90
CA ASN A 211 2.06 28.59 14.58
C ASN A 211 2.66 29.81 13.85
N LYS A 212 2.43 29.97 12.54
CA LYS A 212 2.95 31.11 11.76
C LYS A 212 1.86 31.81 10.92
N PRO A 213 0.95 32.57 11.55
CA PRO A 213 -0.23 33.15 10.88
C PRO A 213 0.09 34.26 9.84
N PHE A 214 1.17 35.05 10.01
CA PHE A 214 1.32 36.35 9.34
C PHE A 214 2.05 36.41 7.97
N SER A 215 2.51 35.30 7.39
CA SER A 215 3.53 35.40 6.32
C SER A 215 3.08 35.18 4.85
N ARG A 216 1.79 34.93 4.48
CA ARG A 216 1.50 34.52 3.07
C ARG A 216 0.16 34.97 2.46
N SER A 217 0.21 35.27 1.16
CA SER A 217 -0.94 35.47 0.28
C SER A 217 -1.73 34.17 0.02
N ALA A 218 -3.05 34.27 -0.18
CA ALA A 218 -3.94 33.13 -0.36
C ALA A 218 -3.64 32.31 -1.63
N ASN A 219 -3.34 32.96 -2.76
CA ASN A 219 -3.02 32.27 -4.02
C ASN A 219 -1.67 31.53 -3.95
N VAL A 220 -0.70 32.08 -3.23
CA VAL A 220 0.60 31.45 -2.99
C VAL A 220 0.43 30.17 -2.16
N SER A 221 -0.51 30.17 -1.21
CA SER A 221 -0.84 29.00 -0.39
C SER A 221 -1.46 27.85 -1.19
N LYS A 222 -2.36 28.15 -2.14
CA LYS A 222 -2.99 27.12 -3.00
C LYS A 222 -2.00 26.47 -3.95
N LYS A 223 -1.19 27.27 -4.65
CA LYS A 223 -0.14 26.76 -5.54
C LYS A 223 0.86 25.90 -4.78
N ARG A 224 1.26 26.34 -3.58
CA ARG A 224 2.14 25.56 -2.69
C ARG A 224 1.49 24.23 -2.29
N ALA A 225 0.24 24.23 -1.84
CA ALA A 225 -0.45 23.00 -1.46
C ALA A 225 -0.56 22.01 -2.63
N GLY A 226 -0.95 22.49 -3.82
CA GLY A 226 -0.97 21.68 -5.03
C GLY A 226 0.41 21.12 -5.41
N GLY A 227 1.46 21.96 -5.31
CA GLY A 227 2.84 21.52 -5.52
C GLY A 227 3.29 20.44 -4.54
N ILE A 228 2.92 20.54 -3.25
CA ILE A 228 3.21 19.51 -2.25
C ILE A 228 2.49 18.20 -2.59
N VAL A 229 1.21 18.24 -2.99
CA VAL A 229 0.46 17.03 -3.39
C VAL A 229 1.16 16.33 -4.57
N VAL A 230 1.56 17.09 -5.59
CA VAL A 230 2.28 16.53 -6.75
C VAL A 230 3.63 15.95 -6.33
N MET A 231 4.40 16.64 -5.49
CA MET A 231 5.67 16.11 -4.97
C MET A 231 5.48 14.82 -4.18
N VAL A 232 4.42 14.73 -3.36
CA VAL A 232 4.09 13.51 -2.61
C VAL A 232 3.76 12.36 -3.55
N TRP A 233 2.95 12.60 -4.59
CA TRP A 233 2.67 11.59 -5.60
C TRP A 233 3.94 11.14 -6.34
N CYS A 234 4.80 12.08 -6.76
CA CYS A 234 6.06 11.73 -7.41
C CYS A 234 6.96 10.88 -6.49
N PHE A 235 7.08 11.24 -5.21
CA PHE A 235 7.86 10.50 -4.23
C PHE A 235 7.29 9.10 -3.97
N ALA A 236 5.97 8.99 -3.74
CA ALA A 236 5.31 7.70 -3.55
C ALA A 236 5.44 6.80 -4.79
N PHE A 237 5.36 7.37 -5.99
CA PHE A 237 5.54 6.64 -7.24
C PHE A 237 6.98 6.15 -7.39
N PHE A 238 7.96 6.97 -7.05
CA PHE A 238 9.36 6.57 -7.01
C PHE A 238 9.60 5.38 -6.06
N LEU A 239 9.02 5.42 -4.86
CA LEU A 239 9.09 4.29 -3.93
C LEU A 239 8.45 3.02 -4.53
N ALA A 240 7.31 3.15 -5.21
CA ALA A 240 6.63 2.03 -5.87
C ALA A 240 7.38 1.48 -7.10
N LEU A 241 8.29 2.25 -7.70
CA LEU A 241 9.14 1.80 -8.80
C LEU A 241 10.36 1.00 -8.36
N LEU A 242 10.76 1.05 -7.08
CA LEU A 242 11.97 0.41 -6.57
C LEU A 242 12.07 -1.10 -6.92
N PRO A 243 10.99 -1.92 -6.83
CA PRO A 243 11.07 -3.33 -7.22
C PRO A 243 11.30 -3.54 -8.72
N ILE A 244 10.80 -2.62 -9.56
CA ILE A 244 11.03 -2.65 -11.01
C ILE A 244 12.49 -2.28 -11.32
N MET A 245 13.10 -1.42 -10.50
CA MET A 245 14.53 -1.08 -10.56
C MET A 245 15.44 -2.17 -9.96
N GLY A 246 14.88 -3.25 -9.41
CA GLY A 246 15.62 -4.39 -8.87
C GLY A 246 15.73 -4.46 -7.34
N LEU A 247 15.19 -3.48 -6.61
CA LEU A 247 15.15 -3.46 -5.15
C LEU A 247 13.84 -4.05 -4.64
N GLY A 248 13.82 -5.37 -4.51
CA GLY A 248 12.65 -6.16 -4.10
C GLY A 248 11.90 -6.75 -5.31
N LYS A 249 10.80 -7.47 -5.04
CA LYS A 249 9.93 -8.04 -6.08
C LYS A 249 8.47 -7.95 -5.69
N TYR A 250 7.60 -7.80 -6.69
CA TYR A 250 6.16 -8.02 -6.53
C TYR A 250 5.82 -9.46 -6.83
N THR A 251 5.06 -10.09 -5.93
CA THR A 251 4.63 -11.47 -6.06
C THR A 251 3.14 -11.60 -5.81
N LEU A 252 2.52 -12.59 -6.46
CA LEU A 252 1.13 -12.96 -6.22
C LEU A 252 0.97 -13.50 -4.79
N GLN A 253 0.02 -12.95 -4.04
CA GLN A 253 -0.21 -13.28 -2.63
C GLN A 253 -1.46 -14.16 -2.46
N PHE A 254 -1.51 -14.93 -1.39
CA PHE A 254 -2.70 -15.71 -1.01
C PHE A 254 -3.93 -14.79 -0.84
N PRO A 255 -5.12 -15.13 -1.38
CA PRO A 255 -5.53 -16.38 -2.04
C PRO A 255 -5.46 -16.31 -3.58
N LYS A 256 -4.36 -15.79 -4.13
CA LYS A 256 -4.12 -15.58 -5.58
C LYS A 256 -5.01 -14.52 -6.24
N SER A 257 -5.52 -13.55 -5.49
CA SER A 257 -6.38 -12.47 -6.03
C SER A 257 -5.69 -11.11 -6.16
N TRP A 258 -4.45 -10.97 -5.69
CA TRP A 258 -3.78 -9.69 -5.55
C TRP A 258 -2.25 -9.86 -5.53
N CYS A 259 -1.53 -8.85 -6.00
CA CYS A 259 -0.07 -8.80 -5.97
C CYS A 259 0.43 -7.71 -5.02
N PHE A 260 1.50 -8.00 -4.31
CA PHE A 260 2.11 -7.07 -3.36
C PHE A 260 3.59 -7.37 -3.18
N LEU A 261 4.27 -6.54 -2.38
CA LEU A 261 5.68 -6.78 -2.05
C LEU A 261 5.87 -8.17 -1.45
N THR A 262 6.96 -8.82 -1.83
CA THR A 262 7.28 -10.14 -1.28
C THR A 262 7.88 -10.01 0.12
N LEU A 263 7.45 -10.90 1.02
CA LEU A 263 7.95 -11.01 2.41
C LEU A 263 9.01 -12.11 2.54
N LEU A 264 9.56 -12.57 1.41
CA LEU A 264 10.65 -13.54 1.39
C LEU A 264 11.94 -12.95 1.98
N GLN A 265 12.74 -13.82 2.58
CA GLN A 265 13.91 -13.48 3.38
C GLN A 265 15.16 -13.06 2.55
N ASP A 266 14.98 -12.56 1.32
CA ASP A 266 16.07 -12.01 0.51
C ASP A 266 16.42 -10.58 0.96
N SER A 267 17.70 -10.20 0.91
CA SER A 267 18.18 -8.87 1.33
C SER A 267 17.45 -7.72 0.63
N ASN A 268 17.19 -7.83 -0.68
CA ASN A 268 16.49 -6.78 -1.45
C ASN A 268 15.02 -6.67 -1.06
N ASN A 269 14.36 -7.80 -0.75
CA ASN A 269 12.96 -7.82 -0.33
C ASN A 269 12.81 -7.25 1.08
N LYS A 270 13.74 -7.58 1.98
CA LYS A 270 13.83 -6.97 3.32
C LYS A 270 14.02 -5.47 3.24
N ALA A 271 14.98 -5.02 2.44
CA ALA A 271 15.23 -3.59 2.24
C ALA A 271 13.97 -2.87 1.73
N PHE A 272 13.30 -3.42 0.71
CA PHE A 272 12.08 -2.83 0.18
C PHE A 272 10.93 -2.81 1.20
N GLY A 273 10.69 -3.93 1.89
CA GLY A 273 9.67 -4.03 2.93
C GLY A 273 9.92 -3.05 4.08
N LEU A 274 11.17 -2.86 4.50
CA LEU A 274 11.55 -1.86 5.49
C LEU A 274 11.37 -0.43 4.99
N ILE A 275 11.77 -0.11 3.75
CA ILE A 275 11.56 1.22 3.16
C ILE A 275 10.06 1.55 3.14
N PHE A 276 9.22 0.63 2.64
CA PHE A 276 7.77 0.77 2.60
C PHE A 276 7.20 1.02 4.01
N SER A 277 7.54 0.16 4.97
CA SER A 277 6.93 0.21 6.29
C SER A 277 7.44 1.35 7.16
N LEU A 278 8.74 1.63 7.15
CA LEU A 278 9.32 2.74 7.91
C LEU A 278 8.85 4.08 7.35
N THR A 279 8.73 4.24 6.04
CA THR A 279 8.14 5.46 5.45
C THR A 279 6.71 5.67 5.94
N GLY A 280 5.90 4.60 5.94
CA GLY A 280 4.54 4.66 6.44
C GLY A 280 4.45 4.98 7.93
N ILE A 281 5.23 4.29 8.77
CA ILE A 281 5.27 4.50 10.23
C ILE A 281 5.72 5.91 10.55
N LEU A 282 6.81 6.39 9.94
CA LEU A 282 7.29 7.76 10.12
C LEU A 282 6.23 8.78 9.72
N SER A 283 5.48 8.53 8.65
CA SER A 283 4.38 9.41 8.23
C SER A 283 3.25 9.46 9.27
N VAL A 284 2.83 8.31 9.79
CA VAL A 284 1.80 8.24 10.85
C VAL A 284 2.29 8.90 12.13
N CYS A 285 3.51 8.60 12.59
CA CYS A 285 4.10 9.20 13.78
C CYS A 285 4.24 10.72 13.65
N LEU A 286 4.74 11.21 12.51
CA LEU A 286 4.87 12.64 12.26
C LEU A 286 3.50 13.32 12.27
N SER A 287 2.51 12.72 11.61
CA SER A 287 1.12 13.20 11.63
C SER A 287 0.58 13.28 13.06
N PHE A 288 0.80 12.23 13.86
CA PHE A 288 0.38 12.18 15.26
C PHE A 288 0.98 13.29 16.11
N VAL A 289 2.30 13.47 16.05
CA VAL A 289 3.01 14.51 16.81
C VAL A 289 2.55 15.90 16.38
N LEU A 290 2.51 16.18 15.08
CA LEU A 290 2.15 17.50 14.56
C LEU A 290 0.69 17.85 14.82
N ASN A 291 -0.23 16.90 14.68
CA ASN A 291 -1.64 17.10 15.01
C ASN A 291 -1.81 17.33 16.52
N THR A 292 -1.15 16.55 17.38
CA THR A 292 -1.22 16.74 18.83
C THR A 292 -0.72 18.12 19.26
N ILE A 293 0.43 18.56 18.75
CA ILE A 293 0.93 19.91 19.05
C ILE A 293 -0.04 20.98 18.55
N SER A 294 -0.57 20.81 17.34
CA SER A 294 -1.57 21.71 16.77
C SER A 294 -2.82 21.82 17.64
N VAL A 295 -3.29 20.70 18.22
CA VAL A 295 -4.48 20.65 19.08
C VAL A 295 -4.19 21.40 20.37
N ILE A 296 -3.06 21.10 21.03
CA ILE A 296 -2.67 21.75 22.28
C ILE A 296 -2.52 23.26 22.09
N THR A 297 -1.82 23.70 21.03
CA THR A 297 -1.67 25.13 20.73
C THR A 297 -3.02 25.78 20.48
N LEU A 298 -3.91 25.16 19.70
CA LEU A 298 -5.22 25.72 19.43
C LEU A 298 -6.05 25.85 20.72
N CYS A 299 -6.06 24.81 21.57
CA CYS A 299 -6.74 24.81 22.85
C CYS A 299 -6.23 25.91 23.79
N ARG A 300 -4.91 26.08 23.90
CA ARG A 300 -4.30 27.15 24.72
C ARG A 300 -4.74 28.53 24.26
N VAL A 301 -4.62 28.81 22.96
CA VAL A 301 -5.05 30.10 22.42
C VAL A 301 -6.57 30.26 22.59
N TYR A 302 -7.36 29.18 22.57
CA TYR A 302 -8.83 29.22 22.66
C TYR A 302 -9.29 29.66 24.04
N HIS A 303 -8.62 29.16 25.08
CA HIS A 303 -8.90 29.53 26.47
C HIS A 303 -8.44 30.96 26.82
N ASP A 304 -7.54 31.55 26.03
CA ASP A 304 -6.91 32.85 26.32
C ASP A 304 -7.71 34.08 25.83
N ARG A 305 -8.71 33.94 24.93
CA ARG A 305 -9.47 35.08 24.38
C ARG A 305 -10.93 34.76 24.04
N GLU A 306 -11.87 35.25 24.85
CA GLU A 306 -13.33 35.11 24.65
C GLU A 306 -13.92 35.92 23.47
N SER A 307 -13.22 36.92 22.93
CA SER A 307 -13.78 37.86 21.94
C SER A 307 -13.59 37.48 20.45
N VAL A 308 -12.88 36.39 20.12
CA VAL A 308 -12.55 35.98 18.73
C VAL A 308 -13.22 34.65 18.31
N GLN A 309 -14.34 34.30 18.96
CA GLN A 309 -14.97 32.98 18.88
C GLN A 309 -15.38 32.53 17.46
N ARG A 310 -15.93 33.43 16.64
CA ARG A 310 -16.56 33.09 15.36
C ARG A 310 -15.58 32.69 14.24
N ARG A 311 -14.32 33.16 14.32
CA ARG A 311 -13.26 32.84 13.33
C ARG A 311 -12.64 31.46 13.56
N ARG A 312 -12.79 30.92 14.78
CA ARG A 312 -12.05 29.76 15.30
C ARG A 312 -12.87 28.48 15.31
N ASP A 313 -14.19 28.58 15.22
CA ASP A 313 -15.09 27.44 14.98
C ASP A 313 -14.71 26.62 13.72
N SER A 314 -14.22 27.29 12.67
CA SER A 314 -13.74 26.61 11.46
C SER A 314 -12.39 25.93 11.67
N GLU A 315 -11.57 26.39 12.61
CA GLU A 315 -10.29 25.78 12.96
C GLU A 315 -10.51 24.51 13.76
N VAL A 316 -11.45 24.55 14.73
CA VAL A 316 -11.89 23.37 15.48
C VAL A 316 -12.50 22.30 14.56
N GLU A 317 -13.35 22.69 13.58
CA GLU A 317 -13.90 21.77 12.56
C GLU A 317 -12.78 21.02 11.81
N MET A 318 -11.75 21.75 11.38
CA MET A 318 -10.61 21.17 10.65
C MET A 318 -9.74 20.30 11.56
N MET A 319 -9.61 20.63 12.85
CA MET A 319 -8.88 19.80 13.83
C MET A 319 -9.60 18.50 14.13
N VAL A 320 -10.92 18.51 14.33
CA VAL A 320 -11.70 17.28 14.56
C VAL A 320 -11.59 16.35 13.36
N GLN A 321 -11.67 16.89 12.14
CA GLN A 321 -11.44 16.12 10.92
C GLN A 321 -10.03 15.50 10.88
N LEU A 322 -8.99 16.26 11.22
CA LEU A 322 -7.61 15.75 11.25
C LEU A 322 -7.40 14.66 12.29
N VAL A 323 -7.97 14.82 13.49
CA VAL A 323 -7.91 13.79 14.55
C VAL A 323 -8.64 12.53 14.11
N GLY A 324 -9.82 12.67 13.48
CA GLY A 324 -10.56 11.53 12.92
C GLY A 324 -9.77 10.78 11.86
N ILE A 325 -9.22 11.50 10.87
CA ILE A 325 -8.39 10.91 9.79
C ILE A 325 -7.15 10.25 10.39
N MET A 326 -6.51 10.89 11.37
CA MET A 326 -5.33 10.35 12.04
C MET A 326 -5.63 9.07 12.81
N ILE A 327 -6.74 9.00 13.56
CA ILE A 327 -7.13 7.80 14.30
C ILE A 327 -7.41 6.65 13.34
N ILE A 328 -8.20 6.89 12.29
CA ILE A 328 -8.54 5.86 11.30
C ILE A 328 -7.28 5.38 10.58
N ALA A 329 -6.43 6.29 10.11
CA ALA A 329 -5.16 5.93 9.49
C ALA A 329 -4.28 5.11 10.44
N SER A 330 -4.21 5.46 11.73
CA SER A 330 -3.40 4.73 12.70
C SER A 330 -3.94 3.31 12.91
N VAL A 331 -5.25 3.16 13.11
CA VAL A 331 -5.90 1.86 13.34
C VAL A 331 -5.82 0.98 12.09
N CYS A 332 -5.98 1.55 10.91
CA CYS A 332 -5.99 0.79 9.66
C CYS A 332 -4.60 0.41 9.16
N TRP A 333 -3.61 1.31 9.27
CA TRP A 333 -2.29 1.13 8.66
C TRP A 333 -1.23 0.56 9.59
N LEU A 334 -1.17 0.98 10.85
CA LEU A 334 -0.10 0.54 11.76
C LEU A 334 -0.02 -0.98 11.91
N PRO A 335 -1.14 -1.73 12.01
CA PRO A 335 -1.06 -3.19 12.09
C PRO A 335 -0.32 -3.82 10.89
N LEU A 336 -0.62 -3.36 9.66
CA LEU A 336 0.07 -3.85 8.46
C LEU A 336 1.56 -3.47 8.46
N LEU A 337 1.87 -2.21 8.76
CA LEU A 337 3.24 -1.70 8.69
C LEU A 337 4.14 -2.38 9.73
N ILE A 338 3.66 -2.51 10.98
CA ILE A 338 4.36 -3.20 12.05
C ILE A 338 4.53 -4.68 11.71
N PHE A 339 3.48 -5.32 11.18
CA PHE A 339 3.55 -6.72 10.75
C PHE A 339 4.62 -6.93 9.69
N ILE A 340 4.69 -6.08 8.65
CA ILE A 340 5.73 -6.18 7.61
C ILE A 340 7.12 -6.03 8.23
N VAL A 341 7.34 -5.02 9.09
CA VAL A 341 8.64 -4.83 9.79
C VAL A 341 9.01 -6.09 10.58
N HIS A 342 8.07 -6.61 11.35
CA HIS A 342 8.28 -7.81 12.15
C HIS A 342 8.63 -9.01 11.26
N THR A 343 7.86 -9.27 10.20
CA THR A 343 8.09 -10.40 9.29
C THR A 343 9.43 -10.32 8.55
N VAL A 344 9.85 -9.13 8.09
CA VAL A 344 11.11 -9.00 7.35
C VAL A 344 12.35 -9.02 8.25
N LEU A 345 12.21 -8.66 9.53
CA LEU A 345 13.29 -8.69 10.52
C LEU A 345 13.41 -10.01 11.27
N GLN A 346 12.33 -10.80 11.32
CA GLN A 346 12.37 -12.15 11.89
C GLN A 346 13.37 -13.03 11.13
N GLN A 347 14.10 -13.86 11.88
CA GLN A 347 14.99 -14.86 11.29
C GLN A 347 14.19 -15.94 10.55
N PRO A 348 14.76 -16.56 9.50
CA PRO A 348 14.11 -17.68 8.82
C PRO A 348 13.73 -18.76 9.82
N VAL A 349 12.48 -19.22 9.76
CA VAL A 349 12.03 -20.34 10.61
C VAL A 349 12.76 -21.60 10.16
N GLU A 350 13.45 -22.27 11.09
CA GLU A 350 14.13 -23.53 10.83
C GLU A 350 13.13 -24.56 10.26
N GLY A 351 13.39 -25.04 9.04
CA GLY A 351 12.57 -26.06 8.37
C GLY A 351 11.64 -25.57 7.25
N LEU A 352 11.48 -24.26 7.02
CA LEU A 352 10.87 -23.76 5.77
C LEU A 352 11.90 -23.72 4.64
N LYS A 353 11.52 -24.17 3.44
CA LYS A 353 12.38 -24.08 2.25
C LYS A 353 12.58 -22.60 1.87
N ASP A 354 13.74 -22.31 1.29
CA ASP A 354 14.00 -21.03 0.63
C ASP A 354 12.91 -20.74 -0.39
N GLY A 355 12.17 -19.64 -0.20
CA GLY A 355 11.07 -19.28 -1.08
C GLY A 355 9.66 -19.54 -0.53
N GLU A 356 9.51 -20.09 0.68
CA GLU A 356 8.20 -20.33 1.30
C GLU A 356 7.90 -19.40 2.49
N ILE A 357 6.62 -19.07 2.66
CA ILE A 357 6.11 -18.26 3.78
C ILE A 357 5.04 -19.08 4.49
N SER A 358 5.02 -19.05 5.83
CA SER A 358 3.98 -19.74 6.61
C SER A 358 2.57 -19.30 6.20
N ARG A 359 1.66 -20.26 6.07
CA ARG A 359 0.24 -20.04 5.76
C ARG A 359 -0.45 -19.11 6.75
N GLU A 360 0.04 -19.06 8.00
CA GLU A 360 -0.43 -18.10 9.00
C GLU A 360 -0.06 -16.67 8.65
N THR A 361 1.21 -16.43 8.30
CA THR A 361 1.70 -15.12 7.84
C THR A 361 0.92 -14.63 6.63
N GLU A 362 0.62 -15.51 5.68
CA GLU A 362 -0.21 -15.19 4.51
C GLU A 362 -1.64 -14.77 4.89
N LYS A 363 -2.27 -15.48 5.83
CA LYS A 363 -3.60 -15.15 6.35
C LYS A 363 -3.61 -13.82 7.11
N PHE A 364 -2.62 -13.58 7.97
CA PHE A 364 -2.48 -12.31 8.68
C PHE A 364 -2.27 -11.15 7.74
N LEU A 365 -1.41 -11.31 6.72
CA LEU A 365 -1.21 -10.31 5.68
C LEU A 365 -2.54 -9.96 4.97
N LEU A 366 -3.35 -10.97 4.64
CA LEU A 366 -4.67 -10.75 4.03
C LEU A 366 -5.64 -10.02 4.98
N ILE A 367 -5.60 -10.29 6.28
CA ILE A 367 -6.43 -9.59 7.27
C ILE A 367 -6.00 -8.13 7.37
N TYR A 368 -4.70 -7.86 7.46
CA TYR A 368 -4.19 -6.49 7.59
C TYR A 368 -4.39 -5.67 6.32
N ILE A 369 -4.26 -6.25 5.12
CA ILE A 369 -4.56 -5.52 3.89
C ILE A 369 -6.06 -5.18 3.79
N ARG A 370 -6.95 -6.07 4.27
CA ARG A 370 -8.39 -5.79 4.37
C ARG A 370 -8.69 -4.65 5.34
N LEU A 371 -7.97 -4.60 6.46
CA LEU A 371 -8.08 -3.53 7.43
C LEU A 371 -7.59 -2.20 6.83
N VAL A 372 -6.53 -2.21 6.02
CA VAL A 372 -6.10 -1.04 5.25
C VAL A 372 -7.19 -0.57 4.29
N THR A 373 -7.85 -1.46 3.54
CA THR A 373 -8.96 -1.06 2.63
C THR A 373 -10.10 -0.33 3.34
N TRP A 374 -10.31 -0.54 4.63
CA TRP A 374 -11.29 0.24 5.40
C TRP A 374 -10.90 1.72 5.49
N ASN A 375 -9.61 2.05 5.50
CA ASN A 375 -9.16 3.45 5.49
C ASN A 375 -9.71 4.19 4.27
N GLN A 376 -9.53 3.64 3.06
CA GLN A 376 -10.00 4.28 1.82
C GLN A 376 -11.54 4.39 1.75
N ILE A 377 -12.27 3.55 2.50
CA ILE A 377 -13.72 3.63 2.60
C ILE A 377 -14.13 4.68 3.63
N LEU A 378 -13.47 4.75 4.78
CA LEU A 378 -13.84 5.60 5.91
C LEU A 378 -13.37 7.05 5.77
N ASP A 379 -12.21 7.30 5.16
CA ASP A 379 -11.63 8.63 4.94
C ASP A 379 -12.62 9.66 4.37
N PRO A 380 -13.40 9.37 3.31
CA PRO A 380 -14.42 10.31 2.82
C PRO A 380 -15.50 10.62 3.86
N TRP A 381 -15.92 9.64 4.66
CA TRP A 381 -16.95 9.82 5.69
C TRP A 381 -16.49 10.68 6.85
N VAL A 382 -15.21 10.61 7.22
CA VAL A 382 -14.63 11.51 8.24
C VAL A 382 -14.85 12.95 7.83
N TYR A 383 -14.50 13.31 6.60
CA TYR A 383 -14.71 14.68 6.13
C TYR A 383 -16.20 15.07 6.09
N ILE A 384 -17.05 14.19 5.56
CA ILE A 384 -18.48 14.48 5.38
C ILE A 384 -19.19 14.65 6.73
N LEU A 385 -18.98 13.72 7.66
CA LEU A 385 -19.69 13.67 8.94
C LEU A 385 -19.20 14.72 9.92
N PHE A 386 -17.88 14.96 9.99
CA PHE A 386 -17.32 15.99 10.87
C PHE A 386 -17.43 17.41 10.30
N ARG A 387 -18.17 17.61 9.20
CA ARG A 387 -18.50 18.94 8.71
C ARG A 387 -19.48 19.61 9.67
N ARG A 388 -19.23 20.87 10.04
CA ARG A 388 -20.03 21.60 11.04
C ARG A 388 -21.52 21.67 10.68
N ALA A 389 -21.85 21.75 9.39
CA ALA A 389 -23.24 21.75 8.92
C ALA A 389 -23.98 20.44 9.24
N VAL A 390 -23.28 19.30 9.21
CA VAL A 390 -23.82 17.98 9.56
C VAL A 390 -23.87 17.84 11.08
N LEU A 391 -22.77 18.15 11.79
CA LEU A 391 -22.72 18.10 13.25
C LEU A 391 -23.81 18.98 13.90
N LYS A 392 -24.09 20.18 13.38
CA LYS A 392 -25.18 21.04 13.86
C LYS A 392 -26.58 20.48 13.61
N ARG A 393 -26.75 19.69 12.54
CA ARG A 393 -28.04 19.09 12.17
C ARG A 393 -28.31 17.80 12.95
N VAL A 394 -27.25 17.03 13.25
CA VAL A 394 -27.33 15.78 14.01
C VAL A 394 -27.32 16.02 15.52
N TYR A 395 -26.51 16.97 16.00
CA TYR A 395 -26.38 17.33 17.41
C TYR A 395 -26.68 18.82 17.62
N PRO A 396 -27.97 19.22 17.62
CA PRO A 396 -28.36 20.61 17.86
C PRO A 396 -27.93 21.12 19.25
N SER A 397 -27.66 20.26 20.23
CA SER A 397 -27.17 20.66 21.56
C SER A 397 -25.71 21.14 21.59
N LEU A 398 -24.92 20.90 20.53
CA LEU A 398 -23.55 21.44 20.40
C LEU A 398 -23.53 22.93 20.03
N THR A 399 -24.69 23.58 19.94
CA THR A 399 -24.75 25.04 19.93
C THR A 399 -24.23 25.56 21.26
N THR A 400 -23.06 26.20 21.22
CA THR A 400 -22.65 27.14 22.26
C THR A 400 -23.84 28.05 22.55
N ARG A 401 -24.22 28.14 23.84
CA ARG A 401 -25.24 29.09 24.32
C ARG A 401 -25.06 30.44 23.63
N PRO A 402 -26.15 31.13 23.26
CA PRO A 402 -26.03 32.52 22.85
C PRO A 402 -25.18 33.26 23.88
N SER A 403 -24.18 33.99 23.41
CA SER A 403 -23.40 34.89 24.26
C SER A 403 -24.39 35.70 25.11
N ILE A 404 -24.11 35.87 26.41
CA ILE A 404 -24.94 36.67 27.34
C ILE A 404 -25.21 38.09 26.80
N VAL A 405 -24.39 38.56 25.84
CA VAL A 405 -24.60 39.81 25.09
C VAL A 405 -25.92 39.81 24.27
N SER A 406 -26.47 38.66 23.86
CA SER A 406 -27.78 38.60 23.21
C SER A 406 -28.96 38.50 24.19
N LEU A 407 -28.71 38.28 25.49
CA LEU A 407 -29.77 38.25 26.51
C LEU A 407 -30.06 39.64 27.10
N TYR A 408 -29.18 40.62 26.92
CA TYR A 408 -29.37 42.00 27.40
C TYR A 408 -29.16 43.03 26.27
N PRO A 409 -30.12 43.17 25.33
CA PRO A 409 -30.07 44.21 24.30
C PRO A 409 -30.12 45.64 24.87
N THR A 410 -30.59 45.80 26.11
CA THR A 410 -30.77 47.08 26.80
C THR A 410 -29.49 47.67 27.39
N LEU A 411 -28.47 46.86 27.74
CA LEU A 411 -27.22 47.39 28.30
C LEU A 411 -26.33 48.06 27.23
N THR A 412 -26.40 47.61 25.97
CA THR A 412 -25.60 48.19 24.87
C THR A 412 -26.13 49.55 24.42
N ALA A 413 -27.45 49.79 24.53
CA ALA A 413 -28.05 51.09 24.20
C ALA A 413 -27.71 52.15 25.26
N SER A 414 -27.68 51.78 26.54
CA SER A 414 -27.30 52.65 27.66
C SER A 414 -25.85 53.13 27.56
N PHE A 415 -24.90 52.23 27.33
CA PHE A 415 -23.50 52.60 27.16
C PHE A 415 -23.22 53.37 25.86
N ARG A 416 -23.94 53.09 24.77
CA ARG A 416 -23.80 53.83 23.50
C ARG A 416 -24.31 55.27 23.60
N ARG A 417 -25.35 55.54 24.39
CA ARG A 417 -25.79 56.93 24.68
C ARG A 417 -24.82 57.68 25.58
N LYS A 418 -24.23 57.01 26.58
CA LYS A 418 -23.33 57.67 27.53
C LYS A 418 -22.01 58.17 26.92
N PHE A 419 -21.52 57.52 25.85
CA PHE A 419 -20.31 57.95 25.12
C PHE A 419 -20.57 58.88 23.94
N THR A 420 -21.83 59.13 23.56
CA THR A 420 -22.16 60.10 22.49
C THR A 420 -22.57 61.46 23.04
N GLN A 421 -22.87 61.57 24.34
CA GLN A 421 -23.32 62.83 24.94
C GLN A 421 -22.20 63.74 25.48
N GLU A 422 -20.94 63.30 25.55
CA GLU A 422 -19.81 64.16 25.98
C GLU A 422 -19.11 64.92 24.83
N SER A 423 -19.71 65.01 23.64
CA SER A 423 -19.14 65.81 22.53
C SER A 423 -20.06 66.91 22.00
N VAL A 424 -21.14 67.23 22.72
CA VAL A 424 -21.97 68.39 22.43
C VAL A 424 -22.37 69.03 23.76
N ILE A 425 -21.54 69.96 24.25
CA ILE A 425 -21.90 71.27 24.85
C ILE A 425 -20.68 71.82 25.60
N SER A 426 -20.32 73.05 25.17
CA SER A 426 -19.39 74.04 25.74
C SER A 426 -17.91 73.91 25.45
#